data_AF-A0A351JP09-F1
#
_entry.id   AF-A0A351JP09-F1
#
_cell.length_a   1.000
_cell.length_b   1.000
_cell.length_c   1.000
_cell.angle_alpha   90.00
_cell.angle_beta   90.00
_cell.angle_gamma   90.00
#
_symmetry.space_group_name_H-M   'P 1'
#
loop_
_entity.id
_entity.type
_entity.pdbx_description
1 polymer ?
#
loop_
_entity_poly.entity_id
_entity_poly.type
_entity_poly.pdbx_seq_one_letter_code
_entity_poly.pdbx_strand_id
1 'polypeptide(L)'
;MDHERGKDEFAQKWRQLLGEVQDRILRACLPTSPDRVRRERGALQIEIESGFKRDYVQRKLAKLVETTQRVFGELEVRIGDPRELGELPFFAEVERQAPPTPVREATVAARIVVLGIGGGGINALERMRRAGIVGVRLAALDTDSQVLSMFGGSQRLLLGARVTRGRSTGGDPDKARHAAEEARDEIAALIGDAHLVFLTCGLGKGTGIGTAPVVADIARSRGALTVGVVTLPFSFEGEVRARRAQAGLARLADKTDVLIVIRNDRVRELSPNTSIQEAFSLADDVLFRGVRGISDLITVPGLVNLDFADVASVLRGAGTALMGTGEGRGENRALRAGKAAVTNPLLEGGTIKGARRVLLNITGGEDLTLAEVIQVAEFVRKSAGAEADLTFGAVIQRENTGSIAVTVIAADFRAAAIEEEEKAERPRPVIPRRPTGEDLDVPTFMRRPEG
;
A
#
# COMPACT_ATOMS: atom_id res chain seq x y z
N MET A 1 30.26 -43.35 -51.50
CA MET A 1 31.68 -42.93 -51.50
C MET A 1 31.88 -41.50 -51.02
N ASP A 2 30.91 -40.57 -51.19
CA ASP A 2 31.06 -39.19 -50.70
C ASP A 2 30.91 -39.00 -49.17
N HIS A 3 30.25 -39.93 -48.48
CA HIS A 3 30.03 -39.81 -47.03
C HIS A 3 31.27 -40.16 -46.18
N GLU A 4 32.19 -40.99 -46.68
CA GLU A 4 33.41 -41.38 -45.97
C GLU A 4 34.52 -40.31 -46.08
N ARG A 5 34.70 -39.69 -47.26
CA ARG A 5 35.67 -38.60 -47.45
C ARG A 5 35.40 -37.37 -46.57
N GLY A 6 34.12 -37.04 -46.34
CA GLY A 6 33.75 -35.91 -45.49
C GLY A 6 33.99 -36.14 -43.98
N LYS A 7 34.00 -37.40 -43.52
CA LYS A 7 34.28 -37.74 -42.11
C LYS A 7 35.77 -37.65 -41.79
N ASP A 8 36.64 -38.07 -42.71
CA ASP A 8 38.08 -38.01 -42.52
C ASP A 8 38.62 -36.57 -42.51
N GLU A 9 38.11 -35.71 -43.40
CA GLU A 9 38.46 -34.28 -43.42
C GLU A 9 38.00 -33.56 -42.13
N PHE A 10 36.82 -33.91 -41.61
CA PHE A 10 36.31 -33.38 -40.35
C PHE A 10 37.16 -33.81 -39.15
N ALA A 11 37.53 -35.09 -39.08
CA ALA A 11 38.39 -35.62 -38.03
C ALA A 11 39.77 -34.94 -38.02
N GLN A 12 40.32 -34.60 -39.20
CA GLN A 12 41.59 -33.89 -39.32
C GLN A 12 41.48 -32.44 -38.81
N LYS A 13 40.41 -31.73 -39.17
CA LYS A 13 40.14 -30.37 -38.67
C LYS A 13 39.89 -30.34 -37.16
N TRP A 14 39.22 -31.35 -36.60
CA TRP A 14 39.01 -31.46 -35.15
C TRP A 14 40.34 -31.62 -34.40
N ARG A 15 41.26 -32.45 -34.91
CA ARG A 15 42.60 -32.59 -34.34
C ARG A 15 43.41 -31.30 -34.43
N GLN A 16 43.27 -30.55 -35.54
CA GLN A 16 43.89 -29.23 -35.68
C GLN A 16 43.38 -28.25 -34.62
N LEU A 17 42.05 -28.18 -34.42
CA LEU A 17 41.44 -27.34 -33.38
C LEU A 17 41.97 -27.67 -31.98
N LEU A 18 42.02 -28.95 -31.62
CA LEU A 18 42.58 -29.37 -30.33
C LEU A 18 44.07 -29.01 -30.18
N GLY A 19 44.81 -28.88 -31.29
CA GLY A 19 46.20 -28.41 -31.30
C GLY A 19 46.34 -26.90 -31.08
N GLU A 20 45.39 -26.11 -31.59
CA GLU A 20 45.38 -24.64 -31.49
C GLU A 20 44.87 -24.12 -30.13
N VAL A 21 44.15 -24.94 -29.35
CA VAL A 21 43.73 -24.59 -27.99
C VAL A 21 44.94 -24.58 -27.05
N GLN A 22 45.45 -23.38 -26.74
CA GLN A 22 46.60 -23.16 -25.85
C GLN A 22 46.28 -23.47 -24.37
N ASP A 23 45.01 -23.42 -23.98
CA ASP A 23 44.57 -23.68 -22.60
C ASP A 23 44.53 -25.19 -22.34
N ARG A 24 45.50 -25.67 -21.55
CA ARG A 24 45.67 -27.11 -21.22
C ARG A 24 44.43 -27.70 -20.54
N ILE A 25 43.72 -26.91 -19.73
CA ILE A 25 42.55 -27.40 -18.97
C ILE A 25 41.35 -27.45 -19.91
N LEU A 26 41.15 -26.43 -20.75
CA LEU A 26 40.10 -26.41 -21.77
C LEU A 26 40.25 -27.59 -22.75
N ARG A 27 41.47 -27.84 -23.23
CA ARG A 27 41.78 -28.97 -24.11
C ARG A 27 41.48 -30.34 -23.47
N ALA A 28 41.77 -30.50 -22.18
CA ALA A 28 41.46 -31.73 -21.45
C ALA A 28 39.95 -31.94 -21.20
N CYS A 29 39.15 -30.87 -21.30
CA CYS A 29 37.71 -30.93 -21.18
C CYS A 29 37.01 -31.30 -22.49
N LEU A 30 37.66 -31.12 -23.65
CA LEU A 30 37.12 -31.46 -24.97
C LEU A 30 37.31 -32.95 -25.31
N PRO A 31 36.41 -33.55 -26.11
CA PRO A 31 36.56 -34.93 -26.55
C PRO A 31 37.73 -35.09 -27.53
N THR A 32 38.62 -36.05 -27.24
CA THR A 32 39.75 -36.41 -28.10
C THR A 32 39.31 -37.21 -29.33
N SER A 33 38.22 -37.98 -29.21
CA SER A 33 37.62 -38.72 -30.32
C SER A 33 36.62 -37.84 -31.07
N PRO A 34 36.73 -37.71 -32.40
CA PRO A 34 35.83 -36.89 -33.21
C PRO A 34 34.39 -37.44 -33.26
N ASP A 35 34.16 -38.69 -32.85
CA ASP A 35 32.83 -39.33 -32.85
C ASP A 35 31.83 -38.64 -31.90
N ARG A 36 32.33 -37.91 -30.91
CA ARG A 36 31.55 -37.12 -29.95
C ARG A 36 31.35 -35.66 -30.39
N VAL A 37 31.68 -35.35 -31.64
CA VAL A 37 31.53 -34.02 -32.21
C VAL A 37 30.83 -34.12 -33.56
N ARG A 38 29.73 -33.40 -33.71
CA ARG A 38 28.93 -33.40 -34.93
C ARG A 38 28.81 -32.00 -35.50
N ARG A 39 28.87 -31.90 -36.83
CA ARG A 39 28.60 -30.65 -37.55
C ARG A 39 27.22 -30.74 -38.17
N GLU A 40 26.29 -29.92 -37.72
CA GLU A 40 24.92 -29.86 -38.24
C GLU A 40 24.48 -28.40 -38.45
N ARG A 41 23.96 -28.09 -39.65
CA ARG A 41 23.31 -26.80 -40.00
C ARG A 41 24.01 -25.53 -39.46
N GLY A 42 25.32 -25.44 -39.60
CA GLY A 42 26.08 -24.24 -39.17
C GLY A 42 26.44 -24.21 -37.68
N ALA A 43 26.23 -25.30 -36.94
CA ALA A 43 26.70 -25.47 -35.57
C ALA A 43 27.64 -26.68 -35.42
N LEU A 44 28.63 -26.53 -34.53
CA LEU A 44 29.49 -27.61 -34.04
C LEU A 44 28.98 -28.07 -32.68
N GLN A 45 28.38 -29.26 -32.62
CA GLN A 45 27.88 -29.87 -31.41
C GLN A 45 28.98 -30.72 -30.78
N ILE A 46 29.33 -30.44 -29.53
CA ILE A 46 30.36 -31.15 -28.76
C ILE A 46 29.68 -31.83 -27.57
N GLU A 47 29.73 -33.16 -27.55
CA GLU A 47 29.14 -33.96 -26.48
C GLU A 47 30.12 -34.11 -25.31
N ILE A 48 29.72 -33.63 -24.13
CA ILE A 48 30.52 -33.70 -22.90
C ILE A 48 29.67 -34.26 -21.75
N GLU A 49 29.93 -35.51 -21.36
CA GLU A 49 29.19 -36.24 -20.32
C GLU A 49 29.47 -35.73 -18.89
N SER A 50 30.64 -35.13 -18.64
CA SER A 50 31.00 -34.64 -17.31
C SER A 50 30.48 -33.22 -17.08
N GLY A 51 29.63 -33.05 -16.06
CA GLY A 51 29.09 -31.73 -15.67
C GLY A 51 30.17 -30.70 -15.33
N PHE A 52 31.25 -31.10 -14.66
CA PHE A 52 32.38 -30.22 -14.36
C PHE A 52 33.10 -29.76 -15.64
N LYS A 53 33.34 -30.66 -16.60
CA LYS A 53 33.96 -30.30 -17.89
C LYS A 53 33.07 -29.38 -18.70
N ARG A 54 31.75 -29.65 -18.72
CA ARG A 54 30.76 -28.82 -19.44
C ARG A 54 30.75 -27.39 -18.92
N ASP A 55 30.67 -27.23 -17.61
CA ASP A 55 30.67 -25.91 -16.95
C ASP A 55 32.00 -25.17 -17.12
N TYR A 56 33.14 -25.88 -17.12
CA TYR A 56 34.44 -25.27 -17.42
C TYR A 56 34.54 -24.77 -18.86
N VAL A 57 34.07 -25.58 -19.83
CA VAL A 57 34.09 -25.21 -21.25
C VAL A 57 33.10 -24.07 -21.53
N GLN A 58 31.92 -24.07 -20.91
CA GLN A 58 30.95 -22.96 -20.99
C GLN A 58 31.56 -21.65 -20.46
N ARG A 59 32.27 -21.69 -19.33
CA ARG A 59 32.97 -20.50 -18.79
C ARG A 59 34.11 -19.98 -19.67
N LYS A 60 34.63 -20.81 -20.57
CA LYS A 60 35.69 -20.44 -21.53
C LYS A 60 35.20 -20.48 -22.99
N LEU A 61 33.88 -20.45 -23.21
CA LEU A 61 33.26 -20.61 -24.53
C LEU A 61 33.78 -19.59 -25.54
N ALA A 62 34.00 -18.34 -25.13
CA ALA A 62 34.54 -17.30 -26.01
C ALA A 62 35.89 -17.69 -26.66
N LYS A 63 36.80 -18.32 -25.91
CA LYS A 63 38.10 -18.79 -26.43
C LYS A 63 37.93 -19.98 -27.39
N LEU A 64 36.96 -20.85 -27.10
CA LEU A 64 36.65 -21.99 -27.95
C LEU A 64 36.02 -21.56 -29.27
N VAL A 65 35.08 -20.61 -29.24
CA VAL A 65 34.44 -20.02 -30.43
C VAL A 65 35.48 -19.34 -31.31
N GLU A 66 36.39 -18.55 -30.74
CA GLU A 66 37.47 -17.89 -31.49
C GLU A 66 38.37 -18.92 -32.21
N THR A 67 38.75 -20.00 -31.53
CA THR A 67 39.57 -21.08 -32.13
C THR A 67 38.77 -21.87 -33.18
N THR A 68 37.48 -22.08 -32.94
CA THR A 68 36.58 -22.78 -33.87
C THR A 68 36.36 -21.99 -35.15
N GLN A 69 36.19 -20.67 -35.03
CA GLN A 69 36.04 -19.77 -36.18
C GLN A 69 37.26 -19.80 -37.11
N ARG A 70 38.47 -19.91 -36.56
CA ARG A 70 39.70 -20.02 -37.36
C ARG A 70 39.80 -21.34 -38.13
N VAL A 71 39.42 -22.46 -37.51
CA VAL A 71 39.61 -23.80 -38.08
C VAL A 71 38.44 -24.24 -38.97
N PHE A 72 37.21 -23.88 -38.59
CA PHE A 72 36.00 -24.35 -39.25
C PHE A 72 35.16 -23.23 -39.92
N GLY A 73 35.49 -21.95 -39.71
CA GLY A 73 34.72 -20.80 -40.21
C GLY A 73 33.59 -20.40 -39.24
N GLU A 74 32.72 -19.48 -39.66
CA GLU A 74 31.57 -19.00 -38.85
C GLU A 74 30.61 -20.16 -38.50
N LEU A 75 30.88 -20.81 -37.36
CA LEU A 75 30.10 -21.89 -36.80
C LEU A 75 29.77 -21.59 -35.35
N GLU A 76 28.53 -21.82 -34.98
CA GLU A 76 28.06 -21.72 -33.59
C GLU A 76 28.51 -22.95 -32.80
N VAL A 77 29.15 -22.79 -31.64
CA VAL A 77 29.60 -23.92 -30.81
C VAL A 77 28.54 -24.26 -29.77
N ARG A 78 28.01 -25.47 -29.83
CA ARG A 78 27.00 -25.99 -28.87
C ARG A 78 27.61 -27.11 -28.05
N ILE A 79 27.45 -27.04 -26.73
CA ILE A 79 27.99 -28.03 -25.79
C ILE A 79 26.82 -28.60 -25.00
N GLY A 80 26.61 -29.92 -25.05
CA GLY A 80 25.45 -30.55 -24.43
C GLY A 80 25.71 -31.98 -23.96
N ASP A 81 24.75 -32.53 -23.21
CA ASP A 81 24.69 -33.95 -22.87
C ASP A 81 24.14 -34.77 -24.04
N PRO A 82 24.67 -35.97 -24.32
CA PRO A 82 24.06 -36.91 -25.28
C PRO A 82 22.55 -37.13 -25.08
N ARG A 83 22.04 -37.01 -23.84
CA ARG A 83 20.61 -37.18 -23.51
C ARG A 83 19.75 -35.95 -23.79
N GLU A 84 20.34 -34.75 -23.84
CA GLU A 84 19.65 -33.48 -24.17
C GLU A 84 19.60 -33.21 -25.68
N LEU A 85 20.50 -33.85 -26.44
CA LEU A 85 20.58 -33.75 -27.91
C LEU A 85 19.68 -34.75 -28.65
N GLY A 86 19.03 -35.68 -27.93
CA GLY A 86 18.26 -36.79 -28.49
C GLY A 86 16.76 -36.56 -28.69
N GLU A 87 16.18 -35.48 -28.17
CA GLU A 87 14.75 -35.18 -28.34
C GLU A 87 14.56 -33.76 -28.89
N LEU A 88 14.30 -33.67 -30.20
CA LEU A 88 13.77 -32.47 -30.82
C LEU A 88 12.48 -32.82 -31.55
N PRO A 89 11.30 -32.30 -31.14
CA PRO A 89 10.17 -32.19 -32.05
C PRO A 89 10.48 -31.12 -33.12
N PHE A 90 10.07 -31.43 -34.35
CA PHE A 90 10.16 -30.59 -35.54
C PHE A 90 9.71 -29.15 -35.27
N PHE A 91 10.59 -28.17 -35.48
CA PHE A 91 10.22 -26.77 -35.72
C PHE A 91 10.88 -26.31 -37.03
N ALA A 92 10.13 -26.39 -38.11
CA ALA A 92 10.27 -25.51 -39.26
C ALA A 92 9.00 -24.63 -39.25
N GLU A 93 9.17 -23.31 -39.38
CA GLU A 93 8.16 -22.25 -39.20
C GLU A 93 7.87 -21.77 -37.76
N VAL A 94 8.90 -21.28 -37.04
CA VAL A 94 8.71 -20.13 -36.13
C VAL A 94 9.96 -19.24 -36.18
N GLU A 95 10.19 -18.58 -37.31
CA GLU A 95 11.06 -17.41 -37.36
C GLU A 95 10.18 -16.16 -37.48
N ARG A 96 9.47 -15.86 -36.38
CA ARG A 96 8.96 -14.55 -35.98
C ARG A 96 8.34 -14.64 -34.59
N GLN A 97 9.15 -14.99 -33.61
CA GLN A 97 8.95 -14.60 -32.20
C GLN A 97 10.21 -15.01 -31.46
N ALA A 98 11.01 -14.01 -31.08
CA ALA A 98 12.00 -14.21 -30.02
C ALA A 98 11.32 -14.89 -28.83
N PRO A 99 12.00 -15.77 -28.07
CA PRO A 99 11.43 -16.26 -26.82
C PRO A 99 11.00 -15.01 -26.04
N PRO A 100 9.76 -14.93 -25.53
CA PRO A 100 9.45 -13.85 -24.62
C PRO A 100 10.51 -13.97 -23.53
N THR A 101 11.34 -12.93 -23.39
CA THR A 101 11.93 -12.58 -22.10
C THR A 101 10.90 -12.97 -21.07
N PRO A 102 11.19 -13.80 -20.04
CA PRO A 102 10.18 -14.17 -19.07
C PRO A 102 9.51 -12.87 -18.68
N VAL A 103 8.28 -12.69 -19.19
CA VAL A 103 7.46 -11.58 -18.80
C VAL A 103 7.18 -12.03 -17.40
N ARG A 104 7.97 -11.53 -16.44
CA ARG A 104 7.48 -11.35 -15.08
C ARG A 104 6.06 -10.90 -15.33
N GLU A 105 5.07 -11.75 -15.03
CA GLU A 105 3.67 -11.38 -15.16
C GLU A 105 3.63 -9.94 -14.67
N ALA A 106 3.33 -9.01 -15.58
CA ALA A 106 3.22 -7.63 -15.17
C ALA A 106 2.13 -7.70 -14.13
N THR A 107 2.52 -7.59 -12.85
CA THR A 107 1.59 -7.59 -11.74
C THR A 107 0.59 -6.56 -12.14
N VAL A 108 -0.63 -7.00 -12.48
CA VAL A 108 -1.64 -6.11 -13.06
C VAL A 108 -1.81 -5.02 -12.03
N ALA A 109 -1.28 -3.83 -12.34
CA ALA A 109 -1.14 -2.77 -11.36
C ALA A 109 -2.53 -2.55 -10.75
N ALA A 110 -2.62 -2.67 -9.42
CA ALA A 110 -3.91 -2.65 -8.77
C ALA A 110 -4.63 -1.36 -9.16
N ARG A 111 -5.87 -1.47 -9.65
CA ARG A 111 -6.65 -0.31 -10.06
C ARG A 111 -7.21 0.37 -8.83
N ILE A 112 -6.63 1.50 -8.50
CA ILE A 112 -7.02 2.32 -7.35
C ILE A 112 -7.81 3.53 -7.85
N VAL A 113 -8.94 3.80 -7.20
CA VAL A 113 -9.79 4.97 -7.47
C VAL A 113 -9.98 5.75 -6.19
N VAL A 114 -9.83 7.07 -6.25
CA VAL A 114 -10.11 7.99 -5.14
C VAL A 114 -11.30 8.85 -5.51
N LEU A 115 -12.37 8.71 -4.74
CA LEU A 115 -13.63 9.43 -4.91
C LEU A 115 -13.72 10.52 -3.84
N GLY A 116 -13.64 11.77 -4.27
CA GLY A 116 -13.80 12.94 -3.41
C GLY A 116 -15.24 13.40 -3.41
N ILE A 117 -15.87 13.33 -2.24
CA ILE A 117 -17.31 13.53 -2.09
C ILE A 117 -17.58 14.82 -1.35
N GLY A 118 -18.31 15.73 -1.99
CA GLY A 118 -18.60 17.05 -1.46
C GLY A 118 -17.39 17.98 -1.48
N GLY A 119 -17.60 19.26 -1.14
CA GLY A 119 -16.51 20.27 -1.15
C GLY A 119 -15.25 19.91 -0.36
N GLY A 120 -15.36 19.29 0.82
CA GLY A 120 -14.18 18.86 1.59
C GLY A 120 -13.39 17.76 0.89
N GLY A 121 -14.08 16.78 0.30
CA GLY A 121 -13.43 15.72 -0.49
C GLY A 121 -12.82 16.25 -1.78
N ILE A 122 -13.47 17.24 -2.42
CA ILE A 122 -12.98 17.89 -3.64
C ILE A 122 -11.70 18.70 -3.37
N ASN A 123 -11.64 19.43 -2.26
CA ASN A 123 -10.43 20.14 -1.86
C ASN A 123 -9.26 19.17 -1.65
N ALA A 124 -9.51 18.07 -0.92
CA ALA A 124 -8.50 17.03 -0.71
C ALA A 124 -8.06 16.39 -2.04
N LEU A 125 -8.99 16.12 -2.97
CA LEU A 125 -8.66 15.62 -4.31
C LEU A 125 -7.83 16.59 -5.13
N GLU A 126 -8.15 17.89 -5.12
CA GLU A 126 -7.37 18.89 -5.83
C GLU A 126 -5.96 19.01 -5.25
N ARG A 127 -5.83 18.86 -3.92
CA ARG A 127 -4.52 18.75 -3.24
C ARG A 127 -3.74 17.53 -3.71
N MET A 128 -4.38 16.35 -3.75
CA MET A 128 -3.79 15.10 -4.26
C MET A 128 -3.33 15.25 -5.72
N ARG A 129 -4.15 15.87 -6.56
CA ARG A 129 -3.84 16.13 -7.98
C ARG A 129 -2.64 17.04 -8.13
N ARG A 130 -2.57 18.13 -7.37
CA ARG A 130 -1.44 19.08 -7.38
C ARG A 130 -0.16 18.46 -6.84
N ALA A 131 -0.27 17.58 -5.85
CA ALA A 131 0.86 16.83 -5.30
C ALA A 131 1.35 15.70 -6.23
N GLY A 132 0.61 15.38 -7.30
CA GLY A 132 1.03 14.41 -8.30
C GLY A 132 0.95 12.95 -7.82
N ILE A 133 -0.10 12.58 -7.07
CA ILE A 133 -0.27 11.20 -6.61
C ILE A 133 -0.27 10.20 -7.79
N VAL A 134 0.52 9.13 -7.68
CA VAL A 134 0.81 8.19 -8.77
C VAL A 134 0.01 6.90 -8.62
N GLY A 135 -0.46 6.35 -9.75
CA GLY A 135 -1.12 5.04 -9.80
C GLY A 135 -2.56 5.04 -9.29
N VAL A 136 -3.17 6.21 -9.12
CA VAL A 136 -4.56 6.35 -8.68
C VAL A 136 -5.37 7.18 -9.68
N ARG A 137 -6.64 6.81 -9.86
CA ARG A 137 -7.60 7.60 -10.64
C ARG A 137 -8.42 8.48 -9.71
N LEU A 138 -8.42 9.77 -9.94
CA LEU A 138 -9.13 10.75 -9.12
C LEU A 138 -10.47 11.12 -9.76
N ALA A 139 -11.55 11.10 -8.98
CA ALA A 139 -12.85 11.54 -9.46
C ALA A 139 -13.66 12.27 -8.39
N ALA A 140 -14.21 13.43 -8.76
CA ALA A 140 -14.99 14.29 -7.86
C ALA A 140 -16.49 14.07 -8.01
N LEU A 141 -17.20 14.02 -6.88
CA LEU A 141 -18.65 13.88 -6.81
C LEU A 141 -19.24 14.98 -5.91
N ASP A 142 -20.15 15.79 -6.45
CA ASP A 142 -20.91 16.75 -5.64
C ASP A 142 -22.30 16.98 -6.23
N THR A 143 -23.22 17.41 -5.39
CA THR A 143 -24.54 17.94 -5.79
C THR A 143 -24.50 19.41 -6.22
N ASP A 144 -23.38 20.09 -5.96
CA ASP A 144 -23.15 21.48 -6.31
C ASP A 144 -22.20 21.60 -7.51
N SER A 145 -22.73 22.13 -8.62
CA SER A 145 -21.99 22.31 -9.86
C SER A 145 -20.85 23.33 -9.75
N GLN A 146 -20.98 24.34 -8.88
CA GLN A 146 -19.94 25.35 -8.66
C GLN A 146 -18.77 24.75 -7.92
N VAL A 147 -19.03 23.97 -6.87
CA VAL A 147 -17.98 23.26 -6.12
C VAL A 147 -17.28 22.24 -7.02
N LEU A 148 -18.04 21.50 -7.83
CA LEU A 148 -17.49 20.52 -8.76
C LEU A 148 -16.57 21.16 -9.82
N SER A 149 -16.84 22.41 -10.21
CA SER A 149 -16.00 23.16 -11.15
C SER A 149 -14.61 23.51 -10.60
N MET A 150 -14.44 23.52 -9.28
CA MET A 150 -13.14 23.80 -8.62
C MET A 150 -12.14 22.65 -8.78
N PHE A 151 -12.60 21.43 -9.06
CA PHE A 151 -11.72 20.30 -9.32
C PHE A 151 -11.11 20.41 -10.73
N GLY A 152 -9.79 20.48 -10.82
CA GLY A 152 -9.07 20.58 -12.09
C GLY A 152 -8.93 19.27 -12.87
N GLY A 153 -9.48 18.16 -12.36
CA GLY A 153 -9.43 16.85 -13.02
C GLY A 153 -10.56 16.62 -14.02
N SER A 154 -10.37 15.65 -14.91
CA SER A 154 -11.32 15.32 -15.98
C SER A 154 -12.55 14.56 -15.49
N GLN A 155 -12.43 13.74 -14.45
CA GLN A 155 -13.54 12.92 -13.95
C GLN A 155 -14.33 13.64 -12.85
N ARG A 156 -15.53 14.08 -13.20
CA ARG A 156 -16.45 14.83 -12.36
C ARG A 156 -17.86 14.30 -12.57
N LEU A 157 -18.59 14.09 -11.49
CA LEU A 157 -19.97 13.62 -11.52
C LEU A 157 -20.85 14.57 -10.70
N LEU A 158 -21.83 15.18 -11.37
CA LEU A 158 -22.86 16.00 -10.74
C LEU A 158 -23.99 15.10 -10.24
N LEU A 159 -24.17 15.04 -8.93
CA LEU A 159 -25.19 14.20 -8.30
C LEU A 159 -26.54 14.91 -8.23
N GLY A 160 -27.61 14.16 -8.47
CA GLY A 160 -28.99 14.63 -8.33
C GLY A 160 -29.30 15.85 -9.18
N ALA A 161 -28.93 15.84 -10.46
CA ALA A 161 -29.23 16.94 -11.39
C ALA A 161 -30.73 17.27 -11.42
N ARG A 162 -31.61 16.28 -11.22
CA ARG A 162 -33.06 16.48 -11.11
C ARG A 162 -33.49 16.98 -9.73
N VAL A 163 -32.83 16.54 -8.66
CA VAL A 163 -33.15 16.87 -7.26
C VAL A 163 -32.71 18.28 -6.87
N THR A 164 -31.46 18.64 -7.15
CA THR A 164 -30.85 19.91 -6.69
C THR A 164 -30.73 20.95 -7.80
N ARG A 165 -30.87 20.54 -9.07
CA ARG A 165 -30.57 21.38 -10.25
C ARG A 165 -29.17 22.01 -10.17
N GLY A 166 -28.23 21.30 -9.54
CA GLY A 166 -26.84 21.74 -9.37
C GLY A 166 -26.61 22.81 -8.30
N ARG A 167 -27.58 23.05 -7.40
CA ARG A 167 -27.55 24.12 -6.37
C ARG A 167 -27.37 23.62 -4.93
N SER A 168 -26.63 22.52 -4.75
CA SER A 168 -26.39 21.90 -3.44
C SER A 168 -27.67 21.39 -2.74
N THR A 169 -27.48 20.69 -1.63
CA THR A 169 -28.57 20.12 -0.81
C THR A 169 -29.00 21.04 0.33
N GLY A 170 -28.37 22.20 0.48
CA GLY A 170 -28.61 23.11 1.61
C GLY A 170 -28.19 22.51 2.96
N GLY A 171 -27.33 21.48 2.96
CA GLY A 171 -26.90 20.79 4.17
C GLY A 171 -27.82 19.66 4.64
N ASP A 172 -28.80 19.26 3.82
CA ASP A 172 -29.71 18.13 4.05
C ASP A 172 -29.07 16.80 3.58
N PRO A 173 -28.72 15.87 4.49
CA PRO A 173 -28.13 14.60 4.12
C PRO A 173 -29.08 13.64 3.40
N ASP A 174 -30.38 13.68 3.67
CA ASP A 174 -31.33 12.74 3.05
C ASP A 174 -31.57 13.11 1.59
N LYS A 175 -31.62 14.42 1.27
CA LYS A 175 -31.59 14.89 -0.13
C LYS A 175 -30.31 14.49 -0.85
N ALA A 176 -29.16 14.58 -0.18
CA ALA A 176 -27.88 14.12 -0.74
C ALA A 176 -27.89 12.62 -1.03
N ARG A 177 -28.47 11.82 -0.13
CA ARG A 177 -28.63 10.38 -0.32
C ARG A 177 -29.47 10.07 -1.56
N HIS A 178 -30.64 10.69 -1.70
CA HIS A 178 -31.49 10.50 -2.89
C HIS A 178 -30.79 10.93 -4.19
N ALA A 179 -30.03 12.03 -4.15
CA ALA A 179 -29.22 12.48 -5.29
C ALA A 179 -28.14 11.47 -5.70
N ALA A 180 -27.54 10.77 -4.72
CA ALA A 180 -26.57 9.70 -4.96
C ALA A 180 -27.23 8.42 -5.48
N GLU A 181 -28.41 8.07 -4.95
CA GLU A 181 -29.20 6.91 -5.39
C GLU A 181 -29.69 7.07 -6.84
N GLU A 182 -30.09 8.29 -7.25
CA GLU A 182 -30.43 8.60 -8.65
C GLU A 182 -29.26 8.34 -9.60
N ALA A 183 -28.04 8.69 -9.18
CA ALA A 183 -26.82 8.57 -9.97
C ALA A 183 -26.09 7.22 -9.76
N ARG A 184 -26.77 6.19 -9.25
CA ARG A 184 -26.15 4.90 -8.86
C ARG A 184 -25.39 4.24 -10.01
N ASP A 185 -25.95 4.25 -11.22
CA ASP A 185 -25.32 3.64 -12.39
C ASP A 185 -24.09 4.41 -12.85
N GLU A 186 -24.13 5.74 -12.78
CA GLU A 186 -22.99 6.62 -13.11
C GLU A 186 -21.86 6.44 -12.08
N ILE A 187 -22.18 6.32 -10.79
CA ILE A 187 -21.22 6.01 -9.73
C ILE A 187 -20.60 4.63 -9.95
N ALA A 188 -21.41 3.62 -10.31
CA ALA A 188 -20.93 2.28 -10.58
C ALA A 188 -19.99 2.24 -11.81
N ALA A 189 -20.31 2.99 -12.87
CA ALA A 189 -19.45 3.15 -14.03
C ALA A 189 -18.15 3.88 -13.68
N LEU A 190 -18.23 4.90 -12.81
CA LEU A 190 -17.06 5.62 -12.33
C LEU A 190 -16.15 4.74 -11.47
N ILE A 191 -16.69 3.82 -10.68
CA ILE A 191 -15.89 2.83 -9.93
C ILE A 191 -15.28 1.80 -10.89
N GLY A 192 -16.07 1.32 -11.85
CA GLY A 192 -15.64 0.34 -12.83
C GLY A 192 -15.23 -0.97 -12.15
N ASP A 193 -14.02 -1.43 -12.41
CA ASP A 193 -13.43 -2.67 -11.91
C ASP A 193 -12.20 -2.40 -11.02
N ALA A 194 -12.28 -1.29 -10.28
CA ALA A 194 -11.31 -0.94 -9.26
C ALA A 194 -11.18 -2.03 -8.20
N HIS A 195 -9.94 -2.39 -7.85
CA HIS A 195 -9.66 -3.30 -6.75
C HIS A 195 -9.76 -2.59 -5.40
N LEU A 196 -9.43 -1.30 -5.37
CA LEU A 196 -9.41 -0.45 -4.19
C LEU A 196 -10.09 0.88 -4.47
N VAL A 197 -11.05 1.25 -3.64
CA VAL A 197 -11.76 2.52 -3.70
C VAL A 197 -11.56 3.28 -2.40
N PHE A 198 -10.97 4.47 -2.50
CA PHE A 198 -10.89 5.44 -1.42
C PHE A 198 -12.06 6.40 -1.50
N LEU A 199 -12.75 6.60 -0.38
CA LEU A 199 -13.77 7.62 -0.22
C LEU A 199 -13.22 8.72 0.68
N THR A 200 -13.03 9.92 0.13
CA THR A 200 -12.59 11.08 0.91
C THR A 200 -13.70 12.11 1.03
N CYS A 201 -14.04 12.48 2.25
CA CYS A 201 -15.03 13.51 2.51
C CYS A 201 -14.88 14.14 3.89
N GLY A 202 -15.28 15.41 4.00
CA GLY A 202 -15.51 16.05 5.30
C GLY A 202 -16.93 15.78 5.79
N LEU A 203 -17.06 15.08 6.91
CA LEU A 203 -18.34 14.86 7.57
C LEU A 203 -18.74 16.15 8.30
N GLY A 204 -19.98 16.58 8.11
CA GLY A 204 -20.53 17.80 8.72
C GLY A 204 -21.41 18.64 7.77
N LYS A 205 -21.30 18.42 6.46
CA LYS A 205 -22.20 18.99 5.46
C LYS A 205 -23.02 17.90 4.77
N GLY A 206 -24.17 18.28 4.21
CA GLY A 206 -25.18 17.35 3.69
C GLY A 206 -24.65 16.37 2.65
N THR A 207 -23.94 16.87 1.63
CA THR A 207 -23.44 16.05 0.52
C THR A 207 -22.56 14.89 0.98
N GLY A 208 -21.52 15.17 1.77
CA GLY A 208 -20.59 14.14 2.26
C GLY A 208 -21.31 13.07 3.10
N ILE A 209 -22.12 13.50 4.07
CA ILE A 209 -22.85 12.60 4.98
C ILE A 209 -23.83 11.69 4.24
N GLY A 210 -24.59 12.24 3.28
CA GLY A 210 -25.62 11.47 2.57
C GLY A 210 -25.09 10.60 1.42
N THR A 211 -24.04 11.07 0.74
CA THR A 211 -23.52 10.41 -0.46
C THR A 211 -22.50 9.33 -0.13
N ALA A 212 -21.59 9.57 0.83
CA ALA A 212 -20.49 8.64 1.10
C ALA A 212 -20.93 7.20 1.40
N PRO A 213 -21.98 6.95 2.23
CA PRO A 213 -22.45 5.59 2.49
C PRO A 213 -23.01 4.89 1.25
N VAL A 214 -23.68 5.63 0.35
CA VAL A 214 -24.23 5.09 -0.90
C VAL A 214 -23.09 4.68 -1.84
N VAL A 215 -22.08 5.55 -1.99
CA VAL A 215 -20.90 5.25 -2.82
C VAL A 215 -20.12 4.05 -2.26
N ALA A 216 -19.99 3.96 -0.93
CA ALA A 216 -19.36 2.83 -0.25
C ALA A 216 -20.08 1.51 -0.55
N ASP A 217 -21.41 1.50 -0.44
CA ASP A 217 -22.25 0.33 -0.71
C ASP A 217 -22.11 -0.13 -2.17
N ILE A 218 -22.08 0.81 -3.12
CA ILE A 218 -21.87 0.51 -4.54
C ILE A 218 -20.47 -0.09 -4.75
N ALA A 219 -19.42 0.52 -4.21
CA ALA A 219 -18.04 0.03 -4.34
C ALA A 219 -17.90 -1.41 -3.79
N ARG A 220 -18.44 -1.65 -2.59
CA ARG A 220 -18.42 -2.96 -1.96
C ARG A 220 -19.23 -4.01 -2.74
N SER A 221 -20.39 -3.64 -3.28
CA SER A 221 -21.20 -4.54 -4.12
C SER A 221 -20.48 -5.00 -5.39
N ARG A 222 -19.47 -4.23 -5.84
CA ARG A 222 -18.62 -4.55 -6.99
C ARG A 222 -17.35 -5.31 -6.59
N GLY A 223 -17.17 -5.65 -5.32
CA GLY A 223 -16.02 -6.41 -4.81
C GLY A 223 -14.76 -5.58 -4.57
N ALA A 224 -14.83 -4.25 -4.62
CA ALA A 224 -13.70 -3.39 -4.32
C ALA A 224 -13.46 -3.31 -2.80
N LEU A 225 -12.19 -3.36 -2.40
CA LEU A 225 -11.79 -2.99 -1.04
C LEU A 225 -12.13 -1.51 -0.83
N THR A 226 -12.99 -1.22 0.14
CA THR A 226 -13.57 0.11 0.29
C THR A 226 -13.06 0.77 1.56
N VAL A 227 -12.21 1.78 1.38
CA VAL A 227 -11.55 2.52 2.48
C VAL A 227 -12.10 3.94 2.55
N GLY A 228 -12.74 4.27 3.67
CA GLY A 228 -13.13 5.66 3.96
C GLY A 228 -12.01 6.41 4.66
N VAL A 229 -11.64 7.59 4.16
CA VAL A 229 -10.74 8.52 4.85
C VAL A 229 -11.50 9.82 5.05
N VAL A 230 -11.98 10.04 6.27
CA VAL A 230 -12.96 11.10 6.55
C VAL A 230 -12.52 12.02 7.66
N THR A 231 -12.91 13.29 7.56
CA THR A 231 -12.72 14.26 8.65
C THR A 231 -14.00 14.49 9.43
N LEU A 232 -13.88 14.62 10.75
CA LEU A 232 -14.90 15.16 11.64
C LEU A 232 -14.70 16.67 11.77
N PRO A 233 -15.80 17.44 11.89
CA PRO A 233 -15.76 18.91 11.86
C PRO A 233 -15.00 19.47 13.08
N PHE A 234 -14.56 20.73 13.00
CA PHE A 234 -14.02 21.43 14.17
C PHE A 234 -15.13 21.68 15.20
N SER A 235 -14.77 21.70 16.48
CA SER A 235 -15.69 22.01 17.58
C SER A 235 -16.39 23.38 17.38
N PHE A 236 -15.69 24.37 16.81
CA PHE A 236 -16.25 25.70 16.56
C PHE A 236 -17.36 25.72 15.49
N GLU A 237 -17.47 24.69 14.65
CA GLU A 237 -18.52 24.62 13.62
C GLU A 237 -19.90 24.25 14.19
N GLY A 238 -19.95 23.88 15.48
CA GLY A 238 -21.18 23.73 16.26
C GLY A 238 -21.66 22.29 16.45
N GLU A 239 -22.34 22.07 17.58
CA GLU A 239 -22.84 20.76 18.03
C GLU A 239 -23.77 20.06 17.04
N VAL A 240 -24.64 20.82 16.35
CA VAL A 240 -25.54 20.24 15.34
C VAL A 240 -24.76 19.59 14.20
N ARG A 241 -23.64 20.21 13.79
CA ARG A 241 -22.76 19.67 12.74
C ARG A 241 -22.02 18.44 13.25
N ALA A 242 -21.50 18.48 14.47
CA ALA A 242 -20.84 17.33 15.12
C ALA A 242 -21.76 16.12 15.24
N ARG A 243 -22.99 16.29 15.73
CA ARG A 243 -23.98 15.22 15.86
C ARG A 243 -24.35 14.60 14.51
N ARG A 244 -24.52 15.42 13.47
CA ARG A 244 -24.78 14.95 12.10
C ARG A 244 -23.58 14.17 11.54
N ALA A 245 -22.36 14.65 11.78
CA ALA A 245 -21.14 13.97 11.36
C ALA A 245 -21.02 12.59 12.03
N GLN A 246 -21.29 12.47 13.33
CA GLN A 246 -21.29 11.19 14.05
C GLN A 246 -22.34 10.21 13.50
N ALA A 247 -23.57 10.68 13.23
CA ALA A 247 -24.59 9.84 12.62
C ALA A 247 -24.20 9.38 11.20
N GLY A 248 -23.54 10.24 10.42
CA GLY A 248 -22.98 9.90 9.11
C GLY A 248 -21.84 8.89 9.20
N LEU A 249 -20.97 9.05 10.19
CA LEU A 249 -19.83 8.17 10.44
C LEU A 249 -20.29 6.74 10.72
N ALA A 250 -21.30 6.57 11.59
CA ALA A 250 -21.86 5.25 11.89
C ALA A 250 -22.42 4.56 10.63
N ARG A 251 -23.19 5.28 9.81
CA ARG A 251 -23.73 4.75 8.55
C ARG A 251 -22.64 4.37 7.56
N LEU A 252 -21.55 5.14 7.52
CA LEU A 252 -20.43 4.88 6.63
C LEU A 252 -19.63 3.66 7.09
N ALA A 253 -19.40 3.53 8.41
CA ALA A 253 -18.68 2.41 9.00
C ALA A 253 -19.29 1.05 8.63
N ASP A 254 -20.63 0.95 8.62
CA ASP A 254 -21.34 -0.29 8.21
C ASP A 254 -21.13 -0.67 6.73
N LYS A 255 -20.70 0.30 5.91
CA LYS A 255 -20.59 0.18 4.44
C LYS A 255 -19.16 0.14 3.93
N THR A 256 -18.17 0.44 4.78
CA THR A 256 -16.74 0.42 4.45
C THR A 256 -16.04 -0.79 5.08
N ASP A 257 -14.96 -1.27 4.47
CA ASP A 257 -14.09 -2.27 5.08
C ASP A 257 -13.22 -1.66 6.19
N VAL A 258 -12.71 -0.45 5.94
CA VAL A 258 -11.93 0.36 6.88
C VAL A 258 -12.38 1.80 6.84
N LEU A 259 -12.45 2.43 8.01
CA LEU A 259 -12.74 3.84 8.15
C LEU A 259 -11.64 4.54 8.96
N ILE A 260 -10.80 5.31 8.27
CA ILE A 260 -9.80 6.19 8.87
C ILE A 260 -10.49 7.49 9.25
N VAL A 261 -10.59 7.76 10.55
CA VAL A 261 -11.29 8.94 11.08
C VAL A 261 -10.29 9.97 11.57
N ILE A 262 -10.34 11.15 10.96
CA ILE A 262 -9.49 12.28 11.31
C ILE A 262 -10.33 13.33 12.04
N ARG A 263 -9.91 13.75 13.23
CA ARG A 263 -10.58 14.81 13.98
C ARG A 263 -9.91 16.15 13.70
N ASN A 264 -10.63 17.08 13.10
CA ASN A 264 -10.06 18.40 12.78
C ASN A 264 -9.56 19.15 14.03
N ASP A 265 -10.18 18.94 15.20
CA ASP A 265 -9.68 19.54 16.44
C ASP A 265 -8.25 19.08 16.82
N ARG A 266 -7.82 17.88 16.39
CA ARG A 266 -6.44 17.41 16.61
C ARG A 266 -5.45 18.04 15.65
N VAL A 267 -5.92 18.47 14.48
CA VAL A 267 -5.09 19.27 13.56
C VAL A 267 -4.70 20.60 14.21
N ARG A 268 -5.56 21.19 15.05
CA ARG A 268 -5.24 22.40 15.83
C ARG A 268 -4.09 22.17 16.82
N GLU A 269 -3.96 20.98 17.40
CA GLU A 269 -2.89 20.67 18.35
C GLU A 269 -1.51 20.63 17.69
N LEU A 270 -1.47 20.32 16.39
CA LEU A 270 -0.24 20.38 15.59
C LEU A 270 0.21 21.82 15.31
N SER A 271 -0.72 22.78 15.27
CA SER A 271 -0.42 24.17 14.93
C SER A 271 -1.45 25.13 15.56
N PRO A 272 -1.22 25.58 16.81
CA PRO A 272 -2.22 26.35 17.57
C PRO A 272 -2.40 27.81 17.12
N ASN A 273 -1.43 28.37 16.38
CA ASN A 273 -1.44 29.78 15.93
C ASN A 273 -1.85 29.95 14.45
N THR A 274 -2.51 28.94 13.90
CA THR A 274 -2.80 28.83 12.47
C THR A 274 -4.11 29.52 12.12
N SER A 275 -4.17 30.16 10.95
CA SER A 275 -5.41 30.75 10.44
C SER A 275 -6.45 29.68 10.11
N ILE A 276 -7.73 30.06 10.02
CA ILE A 276 -8.80 29.12 9.65
C ILE A 276 -8.52 28.45 8.29
N GLN A 277 -8.02 29.21 7.31
CA GLN A 277 -7.73 28.69 5.98
C GLN A 277 -6.63 27.63 6.01
N GLU A 278 -5.54 27.92 6.73
CA GLU A 278 -4.44 26.99 6.89
C GLU A 278 -4.86 25.75 7.71
N ALA A 279 -5.76 25.89 8.69
CA ALA A 279 -6.27 24.76 9.46
C ALA A 279 -7.07 23.76 8.58
N PHE A 280 -7.90 24.27 7.66
CA PHE A 280 -8.55 23.42 6.65
C PHE A 280 -7.55 22.82 5.66
N SER A 281 -6.54 23.58 5.23
CA SER A 281 -5.47 23.04 4.37
C SER A 281 -4.68 21.93 5.05
N LEU A 282 -4.44 22.02 6.36
CA LEU A 282 -3.80 20.96 7.14
C LEU A 282 -4.70 19.72 7.22
N ALA A 283 -6.01 19.88 7.37
CA ALA A 283 -6.95 18.75 7.33
C ALA A 283 -6.93 18.06 5.96
N ASP A 284 -6.89 18.83 4.86
CA ASP A 284 -6.75 18.30 3.50
C ASP A 284 -5.41 17.56 3.31
N ASP A 285 -4.33 18.05 3.91
CA ASP A 285 -3.02 17.39 3.91
C ASP A 285 -3.05 16.05 4.67
N VAL A 286 -3.78 15.97 5.78
CA VAL A 286 -3.95 14.70 6.51
C VAL A 286 -4.77 13.71 5.68
N LEU A 287 -5.82 14.14 5.00
CA LEU A 287 -6.59 13.31 4.06
C LEU A 287 -5.69 12.78 2.94
N PHE A 288 -4.85 13.64 2.36
CA PHE A 288 -3.86 13.24 1.35
C PHE A 288 -2.89 12.19 1.88
N ARG A 289 -2.30 12.40 3.06
CA ARG A 289 -1.37 11.45 3.68
C ARG A 289 -2.04 10.10 3.96
N GLY A 290 -3.32 10.08 4.33
CA GLY A 290 -4.08 8.84 4.53
C GLY A 290 -4.25 8.02 3.27
N VAL A 291 -4.60 8.66 2.15
CA VAL A 291 -4.70 7.97 0.85
C VAL A 291 -3.31 7.53 0.38
N ARG A 292 -2.33 8.45 0.40
CA ARG A 292 -0.95 8.19 -0.03
C ARG A 292 -0.30 7.04 0.76
N GLY A 293 -0.52 7.01 2.07
CA GLY A 293 0.07 6.02 2.97
C GLY A 293 -0.25 4.58 2.58
N ILE A 294 -1.44 4.33 2.02
CA ILE A 294 -1.85 3.01 1.51
C ILE A 294 -1.56 2.87 0.02
N SER A 295 -1.81 3.90 -0.80
CA SER A 295 -1.61 3.80 -2.24
C SER A 295 -0.14 3.57 -2.61
N ASP A 296 0.79 4.27 -1.94
CA ASP A 296 2.22 4.18 -2.26
C ASP A 296 2.78 2.78 -2.00
N LEU A 297 2.24 2.05 -1.02
CA LEU A 297 2.63 0.66 -0.74
C LEU A 297 2.29 -0.31 -1.89
N ILE A 298 1.34 0.05 -2.74
CA ILE A 298 0.83 -0.80 -3.82
C ILE A 298 1.35 -0.31 -5.18
N THR A 299 1.40 1.01 -5.38
CA THR A 299 1.68 1.61 -6.70
C THR A 299 3.13 2.01 -6.91
N VAL A 300 3.89 2.24 -5.83
CA VAL A 300 5.27 2.70 -5.92
C VAL A 300 6.22 1.54 -5.65
N PRO A 301 7.16 1.24 -6.57
CA PRO A 301 8.19 0.25 -6.31
C PRO A 301 9.06 0.65 -5.10
N GLY A 302 9.13 -0.24 -4.12
CA GLY A 302 9.92 -0.14 -2.91
C GLY A 302 10.92 -1.28 -2.73
N LEU A 303 11.73 -1.18 -1.67
CA LEU A 303 12.64 -2.25 -1.21
C LEU A 303 11.87 -3.47 -0.72
N VAL A 304 10.71 -3.23 -0.09
CA VAL A 304 9.77 -4.25 0.36
C VAL A 304 8.40 -3.86 -0.19
N ASN A 305 8.07 -4.42 -1.35
CA ASN A 305 6.74 -4.25 -1.95
C ASN A 305 5.76 -5.18 -1.27
N LEU A 306 4.60 -4.64 -0.91
CA LEU A 306 3.44 -5.43 -0.52
C LEU A 306 2.59 -5.65 -1.76
N ASP A 307 2.00 -6.83 -1.90
CA ASP A 307 0.99 -7.02 -2.92
C ASP A 307 -0.37 -6.49 -2.44
N PHE A 308 -1.33 -6.41 -3.37
CA PHE A 308 -2.69 -5.98 -3.01
C PHE A 308 -3.38 -6.96 -2.04
N ALA A 309 -3.06 -8.26 -2.12
CA ALA A 309 -3.68 -9.27 -1.28
C ALA A 309 -3.23 -9.12 0.19
N ASP A 310 -1.97 -8.81 0.44
CA ASP A 310 -1.40 -8.50 1.75
C ASP A 310 -2.12 -7.29 2.37
N VAL A 311 -2.17 -6.17 1.64
CA VAL A 311 -2.86 -4.96 2.11
C VAL A 311 -4.36 -5.23 2.32
N ALA A 312 -5.01 -5.97 1.42
CA ALA A 312 -6.41 -6.31 1.55
C ALA A 312 -6.68 -7.25 2.73
N SER A 313 -5.78 -8.17 3.05
CA SER A 313 -5.94 -9.10 4.18
C SER A 313 -5.98 -8.36 5.52
N VAL A 314 -5.15 -7.32 5.66
CA VAL A 314 -5.08 -6.48 6.86
C VAL A 314 -6.30 -5.58 6.96
N LEU A 315 -6.67 -4.92 5.86
CA LEU A 315 -7.71 -3.90 5.87
C LEU A 315 -9.14 -4.48 5.79
N ARG A 316 -9.38 -5.60 5.10
CA ARG A 316 -10.76 -6.11 4.95
C ARG A 316 -11.44 -6.35 6.30
N GLY A 317 -12.57 -5.67 6.50
CA GLY A 317 -13.38 -5.76 7.73
C GLY A 317 -12.66 -5.32 9.00
N ALA A 318 -11.61 -4.49 8.92
CA ALA A 318 -10.88 -4.01 10.10
C ALA A 318 -11.64 -2.91 10.88
N GLY A 319 -12.72 -2.38 10.30
CA GLY A 319 -13.59 -1.40 10.96
C GLY A 319 -12.91 -0.04 11.09
N THR A 320 -13.03 0.61 12.25
CA THR A 320 -12.43 1.92 12.48
C THR A 320 -10.91 1.82 12.66
N ALA A 321 -10.19 2.67 11.94
CA ALA A 321 -8.73 2.76 12.00
C ALA A 321 -8.26 4.16 12.41
N LEU A 322 -7.09 4.20 13.02
CA LEU A 322 -6.38 5.43 13.40
C LEU A 322 -5.09 5.52 12.58
N MET A 323 -4.74 6.73 12.17
CA MET A 323 -3.53 7.00 11.39
C MET A 323 -2.59 7.94 12.15
N GLY A 324 -1.32 7.57 12.21
CA GLY A 324 -0.23 8.41 12.70
C GLY A 324 0.86 8.57 11.66
N THR A 325 1.38 9.79 11.50
CA THR A 325 2.50 10.08 10.58
C THR A 325 3.66 10.70 11.33
N GLY A 326 4.89 10.35 10.97
CA GLY A 326 6.09 10.91 11.58
C GLY A 326 7.19 11.10 10.55
N GLU A 327 8.00 12.15 10.72
CA GLU A 327 9.15 12.43 9.87
C GLU A 327 10.39 12.58 10.73
N GLY A 328 11.53 12.11 10.22
CA GLY A 328 12.82 12.20 10.88
C GLY A 328 13.93 12.57 9.91
N ARG A 329 14.90 13.36 10.38
CA ARG A 329 16.09 13.78 9.63
C ARG A 329 17.35 13.69 10.49
N GLY A 330 18.50 13.54 9.83
CA GLY A 330 19.81 13.46 10.45
C GLY A 330 20.06 12.13 11.16
N GLU A 331 20.93 12.15 12.18
CA GLU A 331 21.21 10.97 13.00
C GLU A 331 19.96 10.49 13.74
N ASN A 332 19.79 9.16 13.83
CA ASN A 332 18.61 8.52 14.42
C ASN A 332 17.27 8.94 13.79
N ARG A 333 17.27 9.33 12.50
CA ARG A 333 16.05 9.69 11.76
C ARG A 333 14.97 8.62 11.82
N ALA A 334 15.34 7.34 11.77
CA ALA A 334 14.42 6.21 11.86
C ALA A 334 13.65 6.20 13.19
N LEU A 335 14.36 6.17 14.32
CA LEU A 335 13.73 6.22 15.64
C LEU A 335 12.89 7.48 15.86
N ARG A 336 13.35 8.64 15.38
CA ARG A 336 12.59 9.90 15.47
C ARG A 336 11.28 9.83 14.68
N ALA A 337 11.33 9.33 13.44
CA ALA A 337 10.16 9.18 12.59
C ALA A 337 9.17 8.17 13.19
N GLY A 338 9.66 7.01 13.65
CA GLY A 338 8.84 6.00 14.31
C GLY A 338 8.17 6.52 15.58
N LYS A 339 8.92 7.22 16.45
CA LYS A 339 8.37 7.84 17.65
C LYS A 339 7.31 8.89 17.32
N ALA A 340 7.59 9.79 16.37
CA ALA A 340 6.65 10.81 15.94
C ALA A 340 5.36 10.22 15.35
N ALA A 341 5.45 9.11 14.62
CA ALA A 341 4.29 8.43 14.07
C ALA A 341 3.39 7.83 15.16
N VAL A 342 3.99 7.17 16.16
CA VAL A 342 3.24 6.53 17.27
C VAL A 342 2.68 7.53 18.27
N THR A 343 3.35 8.66 18.48
CA THR A 343 2.88 9.72 19.40
C THR A 343 2.15 10.85 18.67
N ASN A 344 1.68 10.61 17.44
CA ASN A 344 1.02 11.64 16.65
C ASN A 344 -0.35 12.02 17.28
N PRO A 345 -0.68 13.32 17.46
CA PRO A 345 -1.96 13.78 17.98
C PRO A 345 -3.22 13.29 17.23
N LEU A 346 -3.06 12.84 15.98
CA LEU A 346 -4.14 12.25 15.19
C LEU A 346 -4.55 10.85 15.67
N LEU A 347 -3.71 10.18 16.47
CA LEU A 347 -4.03 8.91 17.12
C LEU A 347 -4.82 9.20 18.40
N GLU A 348 -6.11 8.90 18.39
CA GLU A 348 -6.98 9.07 19.54
C GLU A 348 -6.49 8.26 20.75
N GLY A 349 -6.39 8.90 21.93
CA GLY A 349 -5.86 8.28 23.15
C GLY A 349 -4.34 8.17 23.21
N GLY A 350 -3.62 8.70 22.20
CA GLY A 350 -2.15 8.79 22.20
C GLY A 350 -1.44 7.44 22.10
N THR A 351 -2.15 6.37 21.71
CA THR A 351 -1.55 5.04 21.63
C THR A 351 -2.17 4.18 20.54
N ILE A 352 -1.31 3.40 19.89
CA ILE A 352 -1.71 2.30 18.99
C ILE A 352 -1.88 0.97 19.76
N LYS A 353 -1.74 1.00 21.09
CA LYS A 353 -1.85 -0.18 21.95
C LYS A 353 -3.25 -0.78 21.85
N GLY A 354 -3.30 -2.09 21.62
CA GLY A 354 -4.55 -2.84 21.52
C GLY A 354 -5.13 -2.94 20.11
N ALA A 355 -4.48 -2.33 19.11
CA ALA A 355 -4.73 -2.62 17.71
C ALA A 355 -4.30 -4.06 17.40
N ARG A 356 -5.19 -4.84 16.77
CA ARG A 356 -4.88 -6.20 16.33
C ARG A 356 -4.19 -6.22 14.97
N ARG A 357 -4.40 -5.18 14.16
CA ARG A 357 -3.87 -5.08 12.80
C ARG A 357 -3.17 -3.74 12.62
N VAL A 358 -1.93 -3.78 12.17
CA VAL A 358 -1.11 -2.58 11.95
C VAL A 358 -0.47 -2.64 10.57
N LEU A 359 -0.75 -1.63 9.75
CA LEU A 359 -0.09 -1.39 8.47
C LEU A 359 0.95 -0.28 8.66
N LEU A 360 2.21 -0.58 8.34
CA LEU A 360 3.35 0.31 8.49
C LEU A 360 3.96 0.63 7.12
N ASN A 361 3.92 1.89 6.72
CA ASN A 361 4.62 2.38 5.53
C ASN A 361 5.84 3.19 5.95
N ILE A 362 7.01 2.81 5.44
CA ILE A 362 8.27 3.52 5.64
C ILE A 362 8.75 4.05 4.30
N THR A 363 8.90 5.37 4.19
CA THR A 363 9.33 6.04 2.96
C THR A 363 10.65 6.76 3.20
N GLY A 364 11.68 6.46 2.42
CA GLY A 364 13.00 7.07 2.53
C GLY A 364 13.66 7.29 1.17
N GLY A 365 14.83 7.93 1.16
CA GLY A 365 15.65 8.08 -0.05
C GLY A 365 16.40 6.81 -0.43
N GLU A 366 17.23 6.90 -1.47
CA GLU A 366 18.13 5.81 -1.87
C GLU A 366 19.14 5.43 -0.77
N ASP A 367 19.28 6.29 0.25
CA ASP A 367 20.08 6.10 1.44
C ASP A 367 19.34 5.38 2.59
N LEU A 368 18.11 4.90 2.37
CA LEU A 368 17.35 4.11 3.36
C LEU A 368 18.00 2.75 3.58
N THR A 369 18.35 2.44 4.83
CA THR A 369 19.00 1.17 5.18
C THR A 369 18.03 0.16 5.79
N LEU A 370 18.34 -1.13 5.67
CA LEU A 370 17.58 -2.20 6.31
C LEU A 370 17.55 -2.05 7.85
N ALA A 371 18.66 -1.61 8.45
CA ALA A 371 18.74 -1.37 9.90
C ALA A 371 17.73 -0.31 10.38
N GLU A 372 17.54 0.75 9.60
CA GLU A 372 16.56 1.79 9.89
C GLU A 372 15.12 1.26 9.77
N VAL A 373 14.84 0.45 8.74
CA VAL A 373 13.54 -0.19 8.55
C VAL A 373 13.20 -1.11 9.74
N ILE A 374 14.14 -1.96 10.15
CA ILE A 374 13.99 -2.87 11.30
C ILE A 374 13.75 -2.08 12.58
N GLN A 375 14.54 -1.02 12.82
CA GLN A 375 14.40 -0.19 14.01
C GLN A 375 12.99 0.45 14.11
N VAL A 376 12.44 0.95 13.00
CA VAL A 376 11.08 1.50 12.98
C VAL A 376 10.05 0.39 13.24
N ALA A 377 10.16 -0.75 12.56
CA ALA A 377 9.22 -1.86 12.70
C ALA A 377 9.19 -2.41 14.14
N GLU A 378 10.36 -2.60 14.77
CA GLU A 378 10.46 -3.04 16.17
C GLU A 378 9.85 -2.03 17.14
N PHE A 379 10.10 -0.73 16.92
CA PHE A 379 9.52 0.32 17.76
C PHE A 379 7.99 0.32 17.68
N VAL A 380 7.43 0.29 16.47
CA VAL A 380 5.98 0.27 16.24
C VAL A 380 5.36 -1.01 16.83
N ARG A 381 5.99 -2.17 16.62
CA ARG A 381 5.53 -3.44 17.19
C ARG A 381 5.47 -3.41 18.72
N LYS A 382 6.53 -2.88 19.35
CA LYS A 382 6.58 -2.72 20.82
C LYS A 382 5.48 -1.80 21.34
N SER A 383 5.13 -0.76 20.58
CA SER A 383 4.06 0.19 20.94
C SER A 383 2.65 -0.36 20.73
N ALA A 384 2.41 -1.16 19.69
CA ALA A 384 1.10 -1.79 19.43
C ALA A 384 0.81 -2.95 20.41
N GLY A 385 1.85 -3.72 20.75
CA GLY A 385 1.76 -4.92 21.57
C GLY A 385 2.15 -6.18 20.78
N ALA A 386 2.59 -7.22 21.50
CA ALA A 386 3.15 -8.43 20.88
C ALA A 386 2.15 -9.24 20.03
N GLU A 387 0.86 -9.07 20.29
CA GLU A 387 -0.24 -9.78 19.60
C GLU A 387 -0.76 -9.04 18.36
N ALA A 388 -0.20 -7.87 18.03
CA ALA A 388 -0.58 -7.13 16.83
C ALA A 388 0.05 -7.79 15.59
N ASP A 389 -0.77 -8.05 14.58
CA ASP A 389 -0.33 -8.43 13.25
C ASP A 389 0.22 -7.19 12.53
N LEU A 390 1.53 -7.15 12.32
CA LEU A 390 2.24 -6.02 11.72
C LEU A 390 2.63 -6.37 10.29
N THR A 391 1.98 -5.72 9.33
CA THR A 391 2.38 -5.73 7.93
C THR A 391 3.13 -4.44 7.64
N PHE A 392 4.34 -4.53 7.08
CA PHE A 392 5.15 -3.36 6.76
C PHE A 392 5.62 -3.36 5.32
N GLY A 393 5.72 -2.17 4.73
CA GLY A 393 6.34 -1.95 3.43
C GLY A 393 7.35 -0.80 3.50
N ALA A 394 8.32 -0.84 2.60
CA ALA A 394 9.40 0.15 2.53
C ALA A 394 9.53 0.68 1.10
N VAL A 395 9.24 1.97 0.91
CA VAL A 395 9.19 2.67 -0.38
C VAL A 395 10.39 3.60 -0.53
N ILE A 396 11.02 3.61 -1.70
CA ILE A 396 12.13 4.50 -2.03
C ILE A 396 11.65 5.67 -2.88
N GLN A 397 11.88 6.87 -2.40
CA GLN A 397 11.51 8.14 -3.04
C GLN A 397 12.70 9.08 -2.97
N ARG A 398 13.22 9.50 -4.13
CA ARG A 398 14.46 10.30 -4.24
C ARG A 398 14.35 11.64 -3.50
N GLU A 399 13.16 12.23 -3.51
CA GLU A 399 12.82 13.44 -2.77
C GLU A 399 13.02 13.31 -1.25
N ASN A 400 13.07 12.09 -0.72
CA ASN A 400 13.24 11.83 0.71
C ASN A 400 14.71 11.59 1.12
N THR A 401 15.69 11.81 0.25
CA THR A 401 17.12 11.66 0.59
C THR A 401 17.49 12.43 1.86
N GLY A 402 18.12 11.75 2.83
CA GLY A 402 18.44 12.34 4.15
C GLY A 402 17.27 12.39 5.14
N SER A 403 16.10 11.86 4.79
CA SER A 403 14.90 11.85 5.62
C SER A 403 14.16 10.50 5.57
N ILE A 404 13.43 10.19 6.64
CA ILE A 404 12.52 9.04 6.68
C ILE A 404 11.15 9.55 7.11
N ALA A 405 10.12 9.18 6.35
CA ALA A 405 8.73 9.36 6.71
C ALA A 405 8.12 8.00 7.07
N VAL A 406 7.35 7.96 8.15
CA VAL A 406 6.69 6.76 8.66
C VAL A 406 5.21 7.04 8.76
N THR A 407 4.38 6.18 8.18
CA THR A 407 2.92 6.20 8.35
C THR A 407 2.48 4.89 8.98
N VAL A 408 1.77 4.99 10.10
CA VAL A 408 1.19 3.86 10.83
C VAL A 408 -0.32 3.95 10.71
N ILE A 409 -0.95 2.87 10.28
CA ILE A 409 -2.40 2.72 10.26
C ILE A 409 -2.73 1.53 11.18
N ALA A 410 -3.35 1.83 12.30
CA ALA A 410 -3.75 0.86 13.31
C ALA A 410 -5.27 0.64 13.23
N ALA A 411 -5.71 -0.61 13.17
CA ALA A 411 -7.11 -0.99 13.01
C ALA A 411 -7.46 -2.20 13.87
N ASP A 412 -8.76 -2.54 13.92
CA ASP A 412 -9.29 -3.64 14.74
C ASP A 412 -8.82 -3.51 16.20
N PHE A 413 -9.07 -2.33 16.78
CA PHE A 413 -8.82 -2.10 18.20
C PHE A 413 -9.72 -3.04 19.00
N ARG A 414 -9.14 -3.76 19.96
CA ARG A 414 -9.94 -4.40 21.01
C ARG A 414 -10.85 -3.33 21.57
N ALA A 415 -12.16 -3.57 21.55
CA ALA A 415 -13.09 -2.78 22.34
C ALA A 415 -12.48 -2.74 23.74
N ALA A 416 -11.95 -1.58 24.09
CA ALA A 416 -11.26 -1.44 25.35
C ALA A 416 -12.28 -1.89 26.39
N ALA A 417 -11.93 -2.93 27.13
CA ALA A 417 -12.62 -3.32 28.34
C ALA A 417 -12.38 -2.17 29.33
N ILE A 418 -13.05 -1.04 29.10
CA ILE A 418 -13.01 0.15 29.93
C ILE A 418 -13.84 -0.11 31.22
N GLU A 419 -14.47 -1.28 31.37
CA GLU A 419 -15.31 -1.57 32.54
C GLU A 419 -14.69 -2.46 33.64
N GLU A 420 -13.52 -3.08 33.44
CA GLU A 420 -12.98 -4.01 34.48
C GLU A 420 -11.75 -3.50 35.24
N GLU A 421 -10.83 -2.72 34.67
CA GLU A 421 -9.65 -2.23 35.42
C GLU A 421 -9.96 -1.00 36.32
N GLU A 422 -10.91 -0.13 35.96
CA GLU A 422 -11.30 0.99 36.84
C GLU A 422 -12.17 0.56 38.05
N LYS A 423 -12.68 -0.68 38.05
CA LYS A 423 -13.47 -1.23 39.14
C LYS A 423 -12.63 -1.96 40.21
N ALA A 424 -11.36 -2.25 39.91
CA ALA A 424 -10.49 -3.04 40.78
C ALA A 424 -9.65 -2.22 41.77
N GLU A 425 -9.45 -0.91 41.56
CA GLU A 425 -8.52 -0.10 42.38
C GLU A 425 -9.08 1.21 42.97
N ARG A 426 -10.40 1.31 43.17
CA ARG A 426 -10.93 2.34 44.08
C ARG A 426 -11.15 1.74 45.47
N PRO A 427 -10.37 2.11 46.50
CA PRO A 427 -10.71 1.78 47.87
C PRO A 427 -12.10 2.33 48.16
N ARG A 428 -13.05 1.47 48.54
CA ARG A 428 -14.38 1.92 48.96
C ARG A 428 -14.20 2.89 50.14
N PRO A 429 -14.80 4.09 50.13
CA PRO A 429 -14.74 4.96 51.28
C PRO A 429 -15.40 4.24 52.47
N VAL A 430 -14.65 4.09 53.56
CA VAL A 430 -15.17 3.59 54.82
C VAL A 430 -16.10 4.68 55.38
N ILE A 431 -17.41 4.47 55.24
CA ILE A 431 -18.41 5.33 55.88
C ILE A 431 -18.33 5.04 57.38
N PRO A 432 -18.03 6.03 58.25
CA PRO A 432 -18.10 5.83 59.69
C PRO A 432 -19.53 5.44 60.07
N ARG A 433 -19.70 4.30 60.75
CA ARG A 433 -21.01 3.92 61.30
C ARG A 433 -21.44 4.97 62.32
N ARG A 434 -22.56 5.65 62.04
CA ARG A 434 -23.19 6.62 62.95
C ARG A 434 -23.70 5.87 64.20
N PRO A 435 -23.50 6.38 65.42
CA PRO A 435 -24.15 5.82 66.59
C PRO A 435 -25.67 6.02 66.47
N THR A 436 -26.41 4.92 66.65
CA THR A 436 -27.88 4.92 66.68
C THR A 436 -28.37 5.55 67.97
N GLY A 437 -29.09 6.67 67.89
CA GLY A 437 -29.77 7.24 69.07
C GLY A 437 -30.12 8.73 69.05
N GLU A 438 -29.71 9.53 68.04
CA GLU A 438 -30.05 10.96 68.03
C GLU A 438 -31.35 11.24 67.27
N ASP A 439 -32.35 11.74 68.00
CA ASP A 439 -33.64 12.17 67.46
C ASP A 439 -33.46 13.41 66.57
N LEU A 440 -33.73 13.26 65.27
CA LEU A 440 -33.35 14.24 64.25
C LEU A 440 -34.35 15.41 64.10
N ASP A 441 -35.49 15.36 64.79
CA ASP A 441 -36.56 16.35 64.66
C ASP A 441 -36.36 17.60 65.52
N VAL A 442 -35.38 17.62 66.42
CA VAL A 442 -35.06 18.80 67.25
C VAL A 442 -33.95 19.64 66.60
N PRO A 443 -34.11 20.95 66.36
CA PRO A 443 -33.06 21.78 65.78
C PRO A 443 -31.71 21.73 66.55
N THR A 444 -30.60 21.73 65.81
CA THR A 444 -29.23 21.44 66.29
C THR A 444 -28.77 22.29 67.48
N PHE A 445 -29.27 23.52 67.64
CA PHE A 445 -28.89 24.43 68.73
C PHE A 445 -29.56 24.10 70.08
N MET A 446 -30.60 23.26 70.10
CA MET A 446 -31.26 22.81 71.33
C MET A 446 -30.72 21.46 71.84
N ARG A 447 -29.75 20.84 71.15
CA ARG A 447 -29.23 19.50 71.48
C ARG A 447 -28.00 19.48 72.40
N ARG A 448 -27.52 20.63 72.87
CA ARG A 448 -26.40 20.69 73.84
C ARG A 448 -26.94 21.03 75.23
N PRO A 449 -26.74 20.18 76.25
CA PRO A 449 -26.72 20.68 77.62
C PRO A 449 -25.48 21.55 77.81
N GLU A 450 -25.63 22.70 78.46
CA GLU A 450 -24.51 23.53 78.90
C GLU A 450 -23.59 22.71 79.82
N GLY A 451 -22.29 22.73 79.51
CA GLY A 451 -21.25 22.00 80.24
C GLY A 451 -19.90 22.14 79.55
#